data_AF-A0A2V8J1R2-F1
#
_entry.id   AF-A0A2V8J1R2-F1
#
_cell.length_a   1.000
_cell.length_b   1.000
_cell.length_c   1.000
_cell.angle_alpha   90.00
_cell.angle_beta   90.00
_cell.angle_gamma   90.00
#
_symmetry.space_group_name_H-M   'P 1'
#
loop_
_entity.id
_entity.type
_entity.pdbx_description
1 polymer ?
#
loop_
_entity_poly.entity_id
_entity_poly.type
_entity_poly.pdbx_seq_one_letter_code
_entity_poly.pdbx_strand_id
1 'polypeptide(L)' 'MTRSEIASAVHSVLRDVDLPLTLIAIQALPFAWELRFEDPDGVERFVTVHQGSVASIEQAITAALDPHSICS' A
#
# COMPACT_ATOMS: atom_id res chain seq x y z
N MET A 1 0.41 9.92 12.81
CA MET A 1 0.76 8.60 12.28
C MET A 1 2.22 8.58 11.87
N THR A 2 2.89 7.46 12.04
CA THR A 2 4.32 7.25 11.85
C THR A 2 4.58 6.28 10.71
N ARG A 3 5.81 6.28 10.20
CA ARG A 3 6.26 5.32 9.17
C ARG A 3 6.11 3.87 9.63
N SER A 4 6.32 3.59 10.93
CA SER A 4 6.19 2.25 11.50
C SER A 4 4.74 1.76 11.51
N GLU A 5 3.78 2.63 11.80
CA GLU A 5 2.35 2.29 11.74
C GLU A 5 1.92 1.97 10.31
N ILE A 6 2.38 2.76 9.33
CA ILE A 6 2.13 2.52 7.90
C ILE A 6 2.77 1.20 7.44
N ALA A 7 4.03 0.95 7.80
CA ALA A 7 4.71 -0.30 7.45
C ALA A 7 3.96 -1.51 8.03
N SER A 8 3.47 -1.42 9.26
CA SER A 8 2.67 -2.48 9.88
C SER A 8 1.36 -2.73 9.13
N ALA A 9 0.66 -1.67 8.72
CA ALA A 9 -0.56 -1.77 7.92
C ALA A 9 -0.29 -2.46 6.57
N VAL A 10 0.78 -2.04 5.88
CA VAL A 10 1.19 -2.65 4.61
C VAL A 10 1.52 -4.12 4.78
N HIS A 11 2.30 -4.48 5.81
CA HIS A 11 2.62 -5.89 6.07
C HIS A 11 1.39 -6.74 6.39
N SER A 12 0.41 -6.17 7.09
CA SER A 12 -0.87 -6.84 7.35
C SER A 12 -1.60 -7.15 6.04
N VAL A 13 -1.74 -6.14 5.17
CA VAL A 13 -2.42 -6.29 3.87
C VAL A 13 -1.67 -7.25 2.95
N LEU A 14 -0.34 -7.14 2.81
CA LEU A 14 0.44 -8.04 1.96
C LEU A 14 0.44 -9.49 2.43
N ARG A 15 0.19 -9.75 3.72
CA ARG A 15 0.00 -11.12 4.22
C ARG A 15 -1.36 -11.67 3.81
N ASP A 16 -2.38 -10.82 3.80
CA ASP A 16 -3.76 -11.23 3.53
C ASP A 16 -4.06 -11.28 2.02
N VAL A 17 -3.36 -10.45 1.24
CA VAL A 17 -3.40 -10.41 -0.22
C VAL A 17 -2.29 -11.31 -0.75
N ASP A 18 -2.63 -12.47 -1.29
CA ASP A 18 -1.71 -13.46 -1.89
C ASP A 18 -1.11 -12.95 -3.23
N LEU A 19 -0.46 -11.78 -3.18
CA LEU A 19 0.25 -11.16 -4.30
C LEU A 19 1.74 -11.13 -4.00
N PRO A 20 2.61 -11.47 -4.97
CA PRO A 20 4.05 -11.47 -4.79
C PRO A 20 4.63 -10.05 -4.88
N LEU A 21 4.07 -9.09 -4.14
CA LEU A 21 4.51 -7.70 -4.12
C LEU A 21 5.46 -7.45 -2.95
N THR A 22 6.54 -6.73 -3.23
CA THR A 22 7.50 -6.28 -2.22
C THR A 22 7.36 -4.79 -2.00
N LEU A 23 7.18 -4.36 -0.75
CA LEU A 23 7.24 -2.94 -0.41
C LEU A 23 8.70 -2.45 -0.44
N ILE A 24 9.04 -1.57 -1.38
CA ILE A 24 10.41 -1.07 -1.58
C ILE A 24 10.62 0.34 -0.97
N ALA A 25 9.56 1.15 -0.84
CA ALA A 25 9.67 2.46 -0.21
C ALA A 25 8.37 2.94 0.45
N ILE A 26 8.54 3.76 1.50
CA ILE A 26 7.46 4.51 2.16
C ILE A 26 7.91 5.97 2.26
N GLN A 27 7.17 6.87 1.63
CA GLN A 27 7.44 8.31 1.64
C GLN A 27 6.29 9.06 2.31
N ALA A 28 6.63 9.95 3.24
CA ALA A 28 5.65 10.85 3.84
C ALA A 28 5.42 12.07 2.92
N LEU A 29 4.16 12.38 2.65
CA LEU A 29 3.72 13.59 1.98
C LEU A 29 2.96 14.49 2.98
N PRO A 30 2.74 15.80 2.70
CA PRO A 30 2.11 16.72 3.64
C PRO A 30 0.75 16.24 4.20
N PHE A 31 -0.04 15.51 3.40
CA PHE A 31 -1.39 15.03 3.78
C PHE A 31 -1.64 13.55 3.42
N ALA A 32 -0.59 12.83 3.04
CA ALA A 32 -0.70 11.47 2.52
C ALA A 32 0.61 10.68 2.76
N TRP A 33 0.58 9.41 2.42
CA TRP A 33 1.75 8.54 2.33
C TRP A 33 1.79 7.95 0.93
N GLU A 34 2.97 7.94 0.34
CA GLU A 34 3.24 7.22 -0.89
C GLU A 34 3.94 5.91 -0.55
N LEU A 35 3.42 4.82 -1.10
CA LEU A 35 3.92 3.47 -0.95
C LEU A 35 4.36 2.98 -2.33
N ARG A 36 5.58 2.45 -2.41
CA ARG A 36 6.12 1.89 -3.64
C ARG A 36 6.26 0.39 -3.47
N PHE A 37 5.60 -0.34 -4.35
CA PHE A 37 5.66 -1.78 -4.44
C PHE A 37 6.36 -2.19 -5.72
N GLU A 38 7.07 -3.31 -5.68
CA GLU A 38 7.69 -3.92 -6.85
C GLU A 38 7.18 -5.36 -6.96
N ASP A 39 6.76 -5.77 -8.16
CA ASP A 39 6.40 -7.16 -8.44
C ASP A 39 7.64 -7.98 -8.88
N PRO A 40 7.54 -9.31 -9.02
CA PRO A 40 8.69 -10.15 -9.35
C PRO A 40 9.25 -9.89 -10.76
N ASP A 41 8.47 -9.26 -11.63
CA ASP A 41 8.88 -8.86 -12.98
C ASP A 41 9.60 -7.50 -12.97
N GLY A 42 9.76 -6.87 -11.80
CA GLY A 42 10.42 -5.58 -11.61
C GLY A 42 9.52 -4.39 -11.95
N VAL A 43 8.21 -4.59 -12.05
CA VAL A 43 7.25 -3.51 -12.31
C VAL A 43 6.93 -2.79 -11.00
N GLU A 44 7.23 -1.51 -10.96
CA GLU A 44 6.89 -0.66 -9.83
C GLU A 44 5.42 -0.20 -9.87
N ARG A 45 4.77 -0.25 -8.70
CA ARG A 45 3.41 0.28 -8.46
C ARG A 45 3.44 1.29 -7.33
N PHE A 46 2.71 2.37 -7.51
CA PHE A 46 2.62 3.48 -6.57
C PHE A 46 1.22 3.53 -5.97
N VAL A 47 1.12 3.54 -4.64
CA VAL A 47 -0.14 3.67 -3.92
C VAL A 47 -0.05 4.87 -3.00
N THR A 48 -0.94 5.83 -3.21
CA THR A 48 -1.06 7.01 -2.35
C THR A 48 -2.23 6.81 -1.40
N VAL A 49 -1.97 6.83 -0.10
CA VAL A 49 -2.99 6.74 0.94
C VAL A 49 -3.08 8.04 1.73
N HIS A 50 -4.28 8.56 1.90
CA HIS A 50 -4.50 9.75 2.72
C HIS A 50 -4.31 9.43 4.21
N GLN A 51 -3.91 10.44 4.98
CA GLN A 51 -3.84 10.28 6.43
C GLN A 51 -5.24 9.96 6.99
N GLY A 52 -5.32 8.95 7.86
CA GLY A 52 -6.58 8.45 8.40
C GLY A 52 -6.36 7.50 9.57
N SER A 53 -7.29 6.59 9.80
CA SER A 53 -7.08 5.45 10.72
C SER A 53 -6.28 4.34 10.03
N VAL A 54 -5.62 3.48 10.80
CA VAL A 54 -4.92 2.30 10.26
C VAL A 54 -5.85 1.46 9.40
N ALA A 55 -7.08 1.19 9.87
CA ALA A 55 -8.08 0.43 9.12
C ALA A 55 -8.44 1.08 7.77
N SER A 56 -8.56 2.42 7.71
CA SER A 56 -8.83 3.12 6.44
C SER A 56 -7.66 3.03 5.46
N ILE A 57 -6.42 2.98 5.97
CA ILE A 57 -5.23 2.81 5.15
C ILE A 57 -5.13 1.37 4.64
N GLU A 58 -5.37 0.37 5.49
CA GLU A 58 -5.41 -1.03 5.07
C GLU A 58 -6.43 -1.22 3.94
N GLN A 59 -7.65 -0.68 4.10
CA GLN A 59 -8.67 -0.73 3.04
C GLN A 59 -8.23 -0.03 1.75
N ALA A 60 -7.59 1.14 1.85
CA ALA A 60 -7.11 1.87 0.68
C ALA A 60 -5.99 1.10 -0.05
N ILE A 61 -5.06 0.48 0.69
CA ILE A 61 -4.01 -0.37 0.13
C ILE A 61 -4.64 -1.60 -0.54
N THR A 62 -5.55 -2.30 0.14
CA THR A 62 -6.24 -3.46 -0.44
C THR A 62 -6.98 -3.10 -1.73
N ALA A 63 -7.74 -2.01 -1.73
CA ALA A 63 -8.46 -1.55 -2.91
C ALA A 63 -7.54 -1.18 -4.09
N ALA A 64 -6.37 -0.60 -3.79
CA ALA A 64 -5.38 -0.23 -4.80
C ALA A 64 -4.58 -1.43 -5.33
N LEU A 65 -4.43 -2.49 -4.54
CA LEU A 65 -3.76 -3.72 -4.93
C LEU A 65 -4.70 -4.76 -5.54
N ASP A 66 -6.01 -4.60 -5.40
CA ASP A 66 -7.01 -5.49 -6.00
C ASP A 66 -6.96 -5.40 -7.54
N PRO A 67 -6.61 -6.50 -8.25
CA PRO A 67 -6.54 -6.53 -9.71
C PRO A 67 -7.89 -6.26 -10.39
N HIS A 68 -9.01 -6.36 -9.68
CA HIS A 68 -10.34 -6.08 -10.23
C HIS A 68 -10.73 -4.59 -10.22
N SER A 69 -10.01 -3.73 -9.50
CA SER A 69 -10.29 -2.29 -9.44
C SER A 69 -9.91 -1.51 -10.72
N ILE A 70 -9.22 -2.13 -11.68
CA ILE A 70 -8.72 -1.47 -12.90
C ILE A 70 -9.75 -1.50 -14.06
N CYS A 71 -10.91 -2.15 -13.88
CA CYS A 71 -11.91 -2.38 -14.93
C CYS A 71 -13.27 -1.67 -14.74
N SER A 72 -13.38 -0.63 -13.90
CA SER A 72 -14.64 0.13 -13.71
C SER A 72 -14.55 1.57 -14.17
#